data_AF-A0A1H3XWB7-F1
#
_entry.id   AF-A0A1H3XWB7-F1
#
_cell.length_a   1.000
_cell.length_b   1.000
_cell.length_c   1.000
_cell.angle_alpha   90.00
_cell.angle_beta   90.00
_cell.angle_gamma   90.00
#
_symmetry.space_group_name_H-M   'P 1'
#
loop_
_entity.id
_entity.type
_entity.pdbx_description
1 polymer ?
#
loop_
_entity_poly.entity_id
_entity_poly.type
_entity_poly.pdbx_seq_one_letter_code
_entity_poly.pdbx_strand_id
1 'polypeptide(L)'
;MHHLRREKSYREWAYSRLLDLWDNSFEPVISELWDRYHEVQCAWPIVRHFPTSYIMEHQEELSIGRNRPFVIRRLCEEKSYVIDQGALDPYEYLWVISSSGRKISVDEVWKLLVRVTKEICETKIVIDYADGETFSEKINKMLYHLDKMGMSFVSDKYRNWYQKSLDGITDRQLWDWYRISTQLHLEGINHPYDFLVEKLVKNLSELEAIKVK
;
A
#
# COMPACT_ATOMS: atom_id res chain seq x y z
N MET A 1 -16.66 26.95 3.67
CA MET A 1 -17.81 27.33 2.82
C MET A 1 -17.43 28.13 1.58
N HIS A 2 -16.82 29.33 1.66
CA HIS A 2 -16.58 30.16 0.46
C HIS A 2 -15.73 29.47 -0.64
N HIS A 3 -14.71 28.71 -0.27
CA HIS A 3 -13.84 28.02 -1.24
C HIS A 3 -14.52 26.83 -1.94
N LEU A 4 -15.50 26.20 -1.30
CA LEU A 4 -16.24 25.05 -1.84
C LEU A 4 -17.21 25.42 -2.98
N ARG A 5 -17.53 26.72 -3.13
CA ARG A 5 -18.41 27.24 -4.18
C ARG A 5 -17.65 27.86 -5.36
N ARG A 6 -16.33 27.71 -5.40
CA ARG A 6 -15.45 28.28 -6.44
C ARG A 6 -15.05 27.21 -7.47
N GLU A 7 -14.16 27.58 -8.38
CA GLU A 7 -13.53 26.68 -9.35
C GLU A 7 -12.82 25.49 -8.68
N LYS A 8 -12.60 24.43 -9.48
CA LYS A 8 -12.12 23.11 -9.04
C LYS A 8 -10.89 23.16 -8.12
N SER A 9 -9.88 23.95 -8.44
CA SER A 9 -8.65 24.07 -7.65
C SER A 9 -8.90 24.50 -6.19
N TYR A 10 -9.81 25.44 -5.96
CA TYR A 10 -10.19 25.87 -4.61
C TYR A 10 -11.02 24.80 -3.88
N ARG A 11 -11.85 24.05 -4.62
CA ARG A 11 -12.61 22.93 -4.03
C ARG A 11 -11.68 21.81 -3.61
N GLU A 12 -10.76 21.39 -4.47
CA GLU A 12 -9.75 20.36 -4.16
C GLU A 12 -8.92 20.74 -2.94
N TRP A 13 -8.46 21.99 -2.86
CA TRP A 13 -7.79 22.50 -1.67
C TRP A 13 -8.70 22.41 -0.44
N ALA A 14 -9.97 22.81 -0.56
CA ALA A 14 -10.91 22.76 0.56
C ALA A 14 -11.20 21.32 1.02
N TYR A 15 -11.38 20.36 0.10
CA TYR A 15 -11.58 18.95 0.45
C TYR A 15 -10.41 18.40 1.27
N SER A 16 -9.17 18.76 0.91
CA SER A 16 -7.99 18.36 1.68
C SER A 16 -8.02 18.87 3.13
N ARG A 17 -8.54 20.08 3.36
CA ARG A 17 -8.67 20.68 4.69
C ARG A 17 -9.77 20.04 5.53
N LEU A 18 -10.84 19.56 4.88
CA LEU A 18 -11.95 18.88 5.54
C LEU A 18 -11.55 17.51 6.10
N LEU A 19 -10.39 16.98 5.74
CA LEU A 19 -9.86 15.76 6.37
C LEU A 19 -9.55 15.96 7.85
N ASP A 20 -9.10 17.15 8.24
CA ASP A 20 -8.67 17.45 9.61
C ASP A 20 -9.64 18.40 10.33
N LEU A 21 -10.38 19.22 9.60
CA LEU A 21 -11.28 20.24 10.14
C LEU A 21 -12.76 19.90 9.91
N TRP A 22 -13.12 18.62 10.04
CA TRP A 22 -14.49 18.16 9.81
C TRP A 22 -15.45 18.65 10.90
N ASP A 23 -16.64 19.01 10.44
CA ASP A 23 -17.82 19.28 11.26
C ASP A 23 -19.04 18.72 10.51
N ASN A 24 -19.98 18.12 11.23
CA ASN A 24 -21.14 17.45 10.64
C ASN A 24 -22.02 18.41 9.79
N SER A 25 -21.93 19.72 10.02
CA SER A 25 -22.60 20.71 9.16
C SER A 25 -22.06 20.76 7.72
N PHE A 26 -20.89 20.17 7.43
CA PHE A 26 -20.35 20.09 6.07
C PHE A 26 -20.93 18.95 5.25
N GLU A 27 -21.54 17.94 5.88
CA GLU A 27 -22.06 16.75 5.18
C GLU A 27 -23.01 17.10 4.02
N PRO A 28 -24.05 17.95 4.20
CA PRO A 28 -24.97 18.27 3.09
C PRO A 28 -24.28 18.97 1.92
N VAL A 29 -23.31 19.85 2.22
CA VAL A 29 -22.57 20.59 1.20
C VAL A 29 -21.65 19.67 0.41
N ILE A 30 -21.01 18.70 1.08
CA ILE A 30 -20.12 17.75 0.43
C ILE A 30 -20.90 16.73 -0.40
N SER A 31 -22.07 16.29 0.09
CA SER A 31 -22.98 15.45 -0.71
C SER A 31 -23.41 16.17 -1.99
N GLU A 32 -23.85 17.43 -1.90
CA GLU A 32 -24.24 18.22 -3.09
C GLU A 32 -23.08 18.36 -4.09
N LEU A 33 -21.86 18.59 -3.60
CA LEU A 33 -20.68 18.72 -4.46
C LEU A 33 -20.27 17.40 -5.10
N TRP A 34 -20.41 16.29 -4.38
CA TRP A 34 -20.21 14.96 -4.92
C TRP A 34 -21.17 14.68 -6.06
N ASP A 35 -22.48 14.81 -5.81
CA ASP A 35 -23.53 14.57 -6.80
C ASP A 35 -23.36 15.44 -8.05
N ARG A 36 -22.82 16.65 -7.88
CA ARG A 36 -22.63 17.59 -8.99
C ARG A 36 -21.35 17.36 -9.79
N TYR A 37 -20.24 17.03 -9.14
CA TYR A 37 -18.92 17.09 -9.79
C TYR A 37 -18.16 15.76 -9.80
N HIS A 38 -18.46 14.82 -8.90
CA HIS A 38 -17.80 13.51 -8.80
C HIS A 38 -16.26 13.61 -8.79
N GLU A 39 -15.72 14.61 -8.09
CA GLU A 39 -14.27 14.85 -8.03
C GLU A 39 -13.61 13.85 -7.09
N VAL A 40 -12.51 13.21 -7.51
CA VAL A 40 -11.80 12.18 -6.73
C VAL A 40 -11.41 12.67 -5.32
N GLN A 41 -10.98 13.93 -5.19
CA GLN A 41 -10.63 14.50 -3.88
C GLN A 41 -11.87 14.81 -3.01
N CYS A 42 -13.05 14.99 -3.61
CA CYS A 42 -14.31 15.13 -2.86
C CYS A 42 -14.68 13.82 -2.14
N ALA A 43 -14.32 12.67 -2.71
CA ALA A 43 -14.53 11.38 -2.06
C ALA A 43 -13.69 11.21 -0.78
N TRP A 44 -12.59 11.95 -0.58
CA TRP A 44 -11.75 11.79 0.61
C TRP A 44 -12.46 12.15 1.92
N PRO A 45 -13.08 13.34 2.07
CA PRO A 45 -13.88 13.65 3.26
C PRO A 45 -15.12 12.74 3.38
N ILE A 46 -15.71 12.30 2.26
CA ILE A 46 -16.83 11.34 2.28
C ILE A 46 -16.39 10.04 2.94
N VAL A 47 -15.38 9.38 2.37
CA VAL A 47 -14.84 8.12 2.89
C VAL A 47 -14.44 8.26 4.35
N ARG A 48 -13.82 9.38 4.75
CA ARG A 48 -13.33 9.56 6.12
C ARG A 48 -14.44 9.78 7.15
N HIS A 49 -15.50 10.51 6.80
CA HIS A 49 -16.42 11.06 7.80
C HIS A 49 -17.89 10.69 7.61
N PHE A 50 -18.33 10.30 6.41
CA PHE A 50 -19.73 9.96 6.18
C PHE A 50 -20.09 8.63 6.86
N PRO A 51 -21.38 8.41 7.18
CA PRO A 51 -21.87 7.14 7.71
C PRO A 51 -21.48 5.97 6.81
N THR A 52 -21.11 4.83 7.41
CA THR A 52 -20.68 3.64 6.66
C THR A 52 -21.77 3.11 5.72
N SER A 53 -23.05 3.32 6.03
CA SER A 53 -24.17 3.01 5.14
C SER A 53 -24.10 3.76 3.80
N TYR A 54 -23.73 5.04 3.82
CA TYR A 54 -23.54 5.84 2.61
C TYR A 54 -22.36 5.31 1.79
N ILE A 55 -21.26 4.96 2.48
CA ILE A 55 -20.07 4.39 1.81
C ILE A 55 -20.42 3.06 1.14
N MET A 56 -21.26 2.24 1.77
CA MET A 56 -21.68 0.94 1.23
C MET A 56 -22.58 1.10 0.00
N GLU A 57 -23.49 2.07 0.02
CA GLU A 57 -24.36 2.40 -1.12
C GLU A 57 -23.56 2.90 -2.34
N HIS A 58 -22.55 3.75 -2.11
CA HIS A 58 -21.74 4.36 -3.16
C HIS A 58 -20.35 3.72 -3.34
N GLN A 59 -20.16 2.48 -2.91
CA GLN A 59 -18.81 1.88 -2.80
C GLN A 59 -18.03 1.89 -4.11
N GLU A 60 -18.69 1.62 -5.24
CA GLU A 60 -18.04 1.54 -6.56
C GLU A 60 -17.60 2.93 -7.05
N GLU A 61 -18.46 3.93 -6.84
CA GLU A 61 -18.21 5.32 -7.23
C GLU A 61 -17.13 5.97 -6.35
N LEU A 62 -17.06 5.58 -5.08
CA LEU A 62 -16.05 6.08 -4.15
C LEU A 62 -14.69 5.38 -4.31
N SER A 63 -14.67 4.17 -4.89
CA SER A 63 -13.46 3.35 -5.08
C SER A 63 -12.62 3.72 -6.30
N ILE A 64 -12.70 4.98 -6.77
CA ILE A 64 -11.97 5.48 -7.92
C ILE A 64 -10.52 5.81 -7.54
N GLY A 65 -9.57 5.44 -8.41
CA GLY A 65 -8.16 5.75 -8.25
C GLY A 65 -7.58 5.16 -6.96
N ARG A 66 -6.93 5.99 -6.15
CA ARG A 66 -6.26 5.56 -4.91
C ARG A 66 -7.22 5.41 -3.71
N ASN A 67 -8.52 5.59 -3.89
CA ASN A 67 -9.49 5.61 -2.78
C ASN A 67 -9.94 4.21 -2.35
N ARG A 68 -9.87 3.21 -3.24
CA ARG A 68 -10.37 1.84 -2.99
C ARG A 68 -9.92 1.24 -1.64
N PRO A 69 -8.62 1.22 -1.27
CA PRO A 69 -8.22 0.67 0.04
C PRO A 69 -8.87 1.40 1.21
N PHE A 70 -9.05 2.72 1.12
CA PHE A 70 -9.69 3.52 2.18
C PHE A 70 -11.19 3.22 2.31
N VAL A 71 -11.88 3.03 1.18
CA VAL A 71 -13.29 2.59 1.15
C VAL A 71 -13.43 1.24 1.83
N ILE A 72 -12.66 0.23 1.38
CA ILE A 72 -12.69 -1.12 1.94
C ILE A 72 -12.38 -1.08 3.45
N ARG A 73 -11.38 -0.31 3.86
CA ARG A 73 -11.05 -0.12 5.29
C ARG A 73 -12.24 0.40 6.10
N ARG A 74 -13.00 1.37 5.58
CA ARG A 74 -14.20 1.90 6.24
C ARG A 74 -15.31 0.87 6.31
N LEU A 75 -15.55 0.13 5.22
CA LEU A 75 -16.54 -0.94 5.18
C LEU A 75 -16.19 -2.09 6.14
N CYS A 76 -14.91 -2.29 6.47
CA CYS A 76 -14.50 -3.28 7.46
C CYS A 76 -14.98 -2.99 8.89
N GLU A 77 -15.48 -1.79 9.20
CA GLU A 77 -16.17 -1.52 10.46
C GLU A 77 -17.46 -2.34 10.60
N GLU A 78 -18.11 -2.65 9.48
CA GLU A 78 -19.19 -3.62 9.43
C GLU A 78 -18.60 -5.03 9.52
N LYS A 79 -18.84 -5.70 10.65
CA LYS A 79 -18.26 -7.04 10.94
C LYS A 79 -18.59 -8.09 9.86
N SER A 80 -19.73 -7.95 9.19
CA SER A 80 -20.18 -8.81 8.11
C SER A 80 -19.50 -8.56 6.77
N TYR A 81 -18.84 -7.41 6.58
CA TYR A 81 -18.17 -7.08 5.33
C TYR A 81 -17.03 -8.06 5.04
N VAL A 82 -17.02 -8.58 3.82
CA VAL A 82 -16.00 -9.53 3.32
C VAL A 82 -15.09 -8.76 2.39
N ILE A 83 -13.79 -8.77 2.69
CA ILE A 83 -12.78 -8.11 1.87
C ILE A 83 -12.55 -8.96 0.62
N ASP A 84 -12.75 -8.38 -0.56
CA ASP A 84 -12.24 -8.95 -1.80
C ASP A 84 -10.74 -8.68 -1.91
N GLN A 85 -9.95 -9.71 -1.64
CA GLN A 85 -8.49 -9.65 -1.74
C GLN A 85 -8.02 -9.33 -3.17
N GLY A 86 -8.76 -9.74 -4.20
CA GLY A 86 -8.39 -9.51 -5.60
C GLY A 86 -8.53 -8.06 -6.05
N ALA A 87 -9.30 -7.26 -5.30
CA ALA A 87 -9.51 -5.85 -5.58
C ALA A 87 -8.40 -4.93 -5.05
N LEU A 88 -7.46 -5.48 -4.26
CA LEU A 88 -6.39 -4.76 -3.58
C LEU A 88 -5.02 -5.29 -4.00
N ASP A 89 -4.03 -4.41 -4.03
CA ASP A 89 -2.66 -4.87 -4.06
C ASP A 89 -2.28 -5.60 -2.74
N PRO A 90 -1.23 -6.44 -2.74
CA PRO A 90 -0.81 -7.18 -1.55
C PRO A 90 -0.51 -6.33 -0.32
N TYR A 91 0.06 -5.13 -0.51
CA TYR A 91 0.36 -4.20 0.57
C TYR A 91 -0.92 -3.55 1.10
N GLU A 92 -1.78 -3.06 0.21
CA GLU A 92 -3.09 -2.49 0.53
C GLU A 92 -3.92 -3.48 1.33
N TYR A 93 -3.95 -4.76 0.94
CA TYR A 93 -4.64 -5.81 1.69
C TYR A 93 -4.12 -5.93 3.13
N LEU A 94 -2.81 -6.02 3.34
CA LEU A 94 -2.23 -6.05 4.70
C LEU A 94 -2.47 -4.77 5.48
N TRP A 95 -2.43 -3.61 4.83
CA TRP A 95 -2.75 -2.34 5.45
C TRP A 95 -4.20 -2.29 5.92
N VAL A 96 -5.15 -2.75 5.10
CA VAL A 96 -6.58 -2.85 5.46
C VAL A 96 -6.76 -3.80 6.64
N ILE A 97 -6.23 -5.02 6.56
CA ILE A 97 -6.37 -6.03 7.63
C ILE A 97 -5.79 -5.50 8.96
N SER A 98 -4.56 -5.00 8.94
CA SER A 98 -3.88 -4.50 10.13
C SER A 98 -4.54 -3.25 10.73
N SER A 99 -5.21 -2.43 9.91
CA SER A 99 -5.87 -1.20 10.36
C SER A 99 -7.32 -1.42 10.79
N SER A 100 -7.95 -2.50 10.36
CA SER A 100 -9.32 -2.88 10.74
C SER A 100 -9.37 -3.88 11.89
N GLY A 101 -8.22 -4.43 12.31
CA GLY A 101 -8.15 -5.45 13.36
C GLY A 101 -8.70 -6.80 12.93
N ARG A 102 -8.87 -7.02 11.61
CA ARG A 102 -9.25 -8.32 11.06
C ARG A 102 -8.11 -9.32 11.26
N LYS A 103 -8.46 -10.59 11.36
CA LYS A 103 -7.49 -11.67 11.50
C LYS A 103 -7.09 -12.17 10.10
N ILE A 104 -5.81 -12.44 9.94
CA ILE A 104 -5.24 -13.11 8.78
C ILE A 104 -4.41 -14.30 9.27
N SER A 105 -4.39 -15.38 8.50
CA SER A 105 -3.62 -16.57 8.88
C SER A 105 -2.13 -16.38 8.55
N VAL A 106 -1.29 -17.09 9.29
CA VAL A 106 0.16 -17.11 9.09
C VAL A 106 0.54 -17.61 7.70
N ASP A 107 -0.14 -18.67 7.24
CA ASP A 107 0.05 -19.27 5.92
C ASP A 107 -0.31 -18.29 4.80
N GLU A 108 -1.42 -17.56 4.96
CA GLU A 108 -1.87 -16.55 3.99
C GLU A 108 -0.90 -15.37 3.90
N VAL A 109 -0.44 -14.86 5.04
CA VAL A 109 0.61 -13.81 5.10
C VAL A 109 1.88 -14.29 4.40
N TRP A 110 2.33 -15.51 4.68
CA TRP A 110 3.55 -16.05 4.08
C TRP A 110 3.42 -16.19 2.57
N LYS A 111 2.30 -16.75 2.09
CA LYS A 111 1.98 -16.82 0.65
C LYS A 111 2.00 -15.45 -0.02
N LEU A 112 1.49 -14.43 0.68
CA LEU A 112 1.47 -13.06 0.19
C LEU A 112 2.89 -12.48 0.06
N LEU A 113 3.73 -12.65 1.09
CA LEU A 113 5.15 -12.24 1.05
C LEU A 113 5.92 -12.95 -0.07
N VAL A 114 5.72 -14.26 -0.22
CA VAL A 114 6.34 -15.06 -1.30
C VAL A 114 5.89 -14.52 -2.66
N ARG A 115 4.58 -14.31 -2.86
CA ARG A 115 4.03 -13.79 -4.11
C ARG A 115 4.63 -12.45 -4.48
N VAL A 116 4.64 -11.48 -3.56
CA VAL A 116 5.22 -10.16 -3.81
C VAL A 116 6.70 -10.24 -4.11
N THR A 117 7.44 -11.08 -3.38
CA THR A 117 8.87 -11.29 -3.64
C THR A 117 9.11 -11.85 -5.04
N LYS A 118 8.28 -12.80 -5.50
CA LYS A 118 8.33 -13.33 -6.87
C LYS A 118 8.05 -12.26 -7.91
N GLU A 119 6.95 -11.52 -7.73
CA GLU A 119 6.53 -10.46 -8.66
C GLU A 119 7.65 -9.45 -8.85
N ILE A 120 8.29 -8.98 -7.77
CA ILE A 120 9.40 -8.02 -7.86
C ILE A 120 10.62 -8.65 -8.55
N CYS A 121 10.94 -9.91 -8.23
CA CYS A 121 12.03 -10.63 -8.87
C CYS A 121 11.83 -10.84 -10.38
N GLU A 122 10.56 -10.97 -10.83
CA GLU A 122 10.19 -11.21 -12.22
C GLU A 122 10.08 -9.92 -13.03
N THR A 123 9.55 -8.83 -12.45
CA THR A 123 9.22 -7.64 -13.23
C THR A 123 10.45 -6.95 -13.79
N LYS A 124 11.59 -6.90 -13.08
CA LYS A 124 12.78 -6.11 -13.50
C LYS A 124 12.44 -4.68 -13.99
N ILE A 125 11.28 -4.14 -13.61
CA ILE A 125 10.75 -2.90 -14.20
C ILE A 125 11.51 -1.73 -13.59
N VAL A 126 12.25 -1.01 -14.42
CA VAL A 126 13.02 0.19 -14.09
C VAL A 126 12.13 1.31 -13.51
N ILE A 127 10.82 1.28 -13.78
CA ILE A 127 9.83 2.31 -13.39
C ILE A 127 9.54 2.31 -11.89
N ASP A 128 9.54 1.14 -11.20
CA ASP A 128 9.36 1.09 -9.74
C ASP A 128 10.49 1.86 -9.01
N TYR A 129 11.67 1.96 -9.63
CA TYR A 129 12.79 2.74 -9.09
C TYR A 129 12.65 4.25 -9.33
N ALA A 130 11.90 4.67 -10.34
CA ALA A 130 11.68 6.09 -10.66
C ALA A 130 10.62 6.73 -9.73
N ASP A 131 9.64 5.95 -9.27
CA ASP A 131 8.62 6.39 -8.30
C ASP A 131 9.10 6.26 -6.83
N GLY A 132 10.34 5.80 -6.62
CA GLY A 132 10.95 5.61 -5.30
C GLY A 132 10.59 4.31 -4.59
N GLU A 133 9.60 3.55 -5.08
CA GLU A 133 9.16 2.29 -4.48
C GLU A 133 10.10 1.12 -4.81
N THR A 134 11.18 1.02 -4.05
CA THR A 134 12.17 -0.06 -4.19
C THR A 134 11.64 -1.42 -3.70
N PHE A 135 12.30 -2.53 -4.08
CA PHE A 135 12.08 -3.88 -3.50
C PHE A 135 11.99 -3.83 -1.96
N SER A 136 12.88 -3.05 -1.36
CA SER A 136 12.95 -2.85 0.09
C SER A 136 11.71 -2.13 0.61
N GLU A 137 11.18 -1.14 -0.09
CA GLU A 137 10.07 -0.32 0.39
C GLU A 137 8.74 -1.10 0.44
N LYS A 138 8.33 -1.76 -0.66
CA LYS A 138 7.09 -2.55 -0.69
C LYS A 138 7.12 -3.66 0.37
N ILE A 139 8.21 -4.41 0.44
CA ILE A 139 8.38 -5.45 1.46
C ILE A 139 8.42 -4.86 2.86
N ASN A 140 9.18 -3.79 3.13
CA ASN A 140 9.24 -3.21 4.48
C ASN A 140 7.89 -2.66 4.94
N LYS A 141 7.10 -2.07 4.04
CA LYS A 141 5.72 -1.67 4.32
C LYS A 141 4.89 -2.87 4.77
N MET A 142 4.96 -4.00 4.05
CA MET A 142 4.28 -5.23 4.46
C MET A 142 4.76 -5.73 5.83
N LEU A 143 6.08 -5.83 6.04
CA LEU A 143 6.66 -6.32 7.29
C LEU A 143 6.26 -5.45 8.49
N TYR A 144 6.23 -4.12 8.32
CA TYR A 144 5.73 -3.19 9.34
C TYR A 144 4.29 -3.52 9.78
N HIS A 145 3.41 -3.83 8.83
CA HIS A 145 2.03 -4.22 9.14
C HIS A 145 1.94 -5.58 9.85
N LEU A 146 2.83 -6.52 9.53
CA LEU A 146 2.92 -7.80 10.25
C LEU A 146 3.34 -7.59 11.71
N ASP A 147 4.35 -6.75 11.93
CA ASP A 147 4.83 -6.40 13.27
C ASP A 147 3.72 -5.73 14.08
N LYS A 148 2.98 -4.79 13.47
CA LYS A 148 1.81 -4.14 14.07
C LYS A 148 0.70 -5.13 14.44
N MET A 149 0.55 -6.22 13.69
CA MET A 149 -0.42 -7.29 13.97
C MET A 149 0.10 -8.35 14.97
N GLY A 150 1.31 -8.18 15.53
CA GLY A 150 1.92 -9.15 16.45
C GLY A 150 2.45 -10.41 15.75
N MET A 151 2.71 -10.34 14.45
CA MET A 151 3.25 -11.44 13.62
C MET A 151 4.76 -11.30 13.40
N SER A 152 5.49 -10.78 14.39
CA SER A 152 6.93 -10.52 14.28
C SER A 152 7.73 -11.78 13.95
N PHE A 153 7.29 -12.96 14.39
CA PHE A 153 7.97 -14.20 14.03
C PHE A 153 7.96 -14.48 12.51
N VAL A 154 6.94 -14.02 11.78
CA VAL A 154 6.85 -14.13 10.31
C VAL A 154 7.81 -13.14 9.66
N SER A 155 7.81 -11.89 10.14
CA SER A 155 8.71 -10.87 9.63
C SER A 155 10.17 -11.21 9.92
N ASP A 156 10.49 -11.73 11.10
CA ASP A 156 11.82 -12.22 11.47
C ASP A 156 12.27 -13.38 10.57
N LYS A 157 11.40 -14.36 10.29
CA LYS A 157 11.70 -15.44 9.35
C LYS A 157 12.00 -14.91 7.96
N TYR A 158 11.20 -13.96 7.47
CA TYR A 158 11.43 -13.34 6.16
C TYR A 158 12.75 -12.56 6.15
N ARG A 159 13.01 -11.72 7.15
CA ARG A 159 14.25 -10.93 7.29
C ARG A 159 15.49 -11.82 7.36
N ASN A 160 15.40 -12.95 8.07
CA ASN A 160 16.48 -13.93 8.13
C ASN A 160 16.76 -14.57 6.77
N TRP A 161 15.73 -14.93 6.00
CA TRP A 161 15.91 -15.40 4.63
C TRP A 161 16.52 -14.31 3.74
N TYR A 162 16.01 -13.08 3.82
CA TYR A 162 16.50 -11.95 3.05
C TYR A 162 17.98 -11.72 3.32
N GLN A 163 18.38 -11.63 4.60
CA GLN A 163 19.78 -11.44 4.98
C GLN A 163 20.70 -12.56 4.49
N LYS A 164 20.26 -13.81 4.57
CA LYS A 164 21.01 -14.97 4.04
C LYS A 164 21.12 -14.93 2.51
N SER A 165 20.06 -14.52 1.83
CA SER A 165 20.04 -14.40 0.37
C SER A 165 21.01 -13.34 -0.13
N LEU A 166 21.31 -12.35 0.71
CA LEU A 166 22.28 -11.29 0.46
C LEU A 166 23.69 -11.61 0.95
N ASP A 167 23.97 -12.84 1.35
CA ASP A 167 25.31 -13.20 1.83
C ASP A 167 26.39 -12.86 0.79
N GLY A 168 27.49 -12.29 1.30
CA GLY A 168 28.56 -11.69 0.51
C GLY A 168 28.29 -10.28 -0.02
N ILE A 169 27.15 -9.65 0.30
CA ILE A 169 26.91 -8.22 0.06
C ILE A 169 27.09 -7.47 1.39
N THR A 170 28.00 -6.51 1.40
CA THR A 170 28.24 -5.65 2.59
C THR A 170 27.20 -4.54 2.69
N ASP A 171 26.93 -4.06 3.91
CA ASP A 171 26.08 -2.88 4.15
C ASP A 171 26.55 -1.67 3.34
N ARG A 172 27.87 -1.51 3.20
CA ARG A 172 28.46 -0.44 2.37
C ARG A 172 28.05 -0.56 0.91
N GLN A 173 28.05 -1.76 0.35
CA GLN A 173 27.58 -2.00 -1.02
C GLN A 173 26.09 -1.70 -1.16
N LEU A 174 25.26 -2.12 -0.19
CA LEU A 174 23.83 -1.79 -0.19
C LEU A 174 23.58 -0.28 -0.10
N TRP A 175 24.32 0.44 0.75
CA TRP A 175 24.25 1.90 0.87
C TRP A 175 24.76 2.62 -0.37
N ASP A 176 25.85 2.15 -0.97
CA ASP A 176 26.36 2.67 -2.23
C ASP A 176 25.34 2.46 -3.35
N TRP A 177 24.69 1.30 -3.41
CA TRP A 177 23.61 1.00 -4.36
C TRP A 177 22.39 1.89 -4.15
N TYR A 178 21.96 2.09 -2.91
CA TYR A 178 20.87 3.02 -2.57
C TYR A 178 21.21 4.45 -3.02
N ARG A 179 22.39 4.95 -2.66
CA ARG A 179 22.84 6.30 -3.05
C ARG A 179 22.94 6.44 -4.57
N ILE A 180 23.53 5.47 -5.26
CA ILE A 180 23.67 5.47 -6.72
C ILE A 180 22.30 5.45 -7.39
N SER A 181 21.35 4.64 -6.89
CA SER A 181 19.99 4.56 -7.43
C SER A 181 19.25 5.90 -7.37
N THR A 182 19.39 6.63 -6.28
CA THR A 182 18.79 7.96 -6.12
C THR A 182 19.44 9.04 -6.98
N GLN A 183 20.66 8.80 -7.48
CA GLN A 183 21.44 9.78 -8.25
C GLN A 183 21.47 9.52 -9.76
N LEU A 184 21.37 8.25 -10.19
CA LEU A 184 21.55 7.85 -11.58
C LEU A 184 20.24 7.31 -12.16
N HIS A 185 19.43 8.20 -12.74
CA HIS A 185 18.46 7.84 -13.78
C HIS A 185 19.18 7.80 -15.14
N LEU A 186 20.18 6.92 -15.28
CA LEU A 186 20.97 6.83 -16.51
C LEU A 186 20.60 5.56 -17.30
N GLU A 187 20.09 5.75 -18.51
CA GLU A 187 19.81 4.66 -19.44
C GLU A 187 21.09 3.87 -19.76
N GLY A 188 21.01 2.53 -19.70
CA GLY A 188 22.04 1.62 -20.19
C GLY A 188 23.06 1.09 -19.16
N ILE A 189 22.96 1.46 -17.88
CA ILE A 189 23.75 0.85 -16.80
C ILE A 189 22.83 -0.09 -16.00
N ASN A 190 23.27 -1.35 -15.77
CA ASN A 190 22.55 -2.27 -14.89
C ASN A 190 22.37 -1.60 -13.53
N HIS A 191 21.11 -1.43 -13.15
CA HIS A 191 20.77 -0.76 -11.93
C HIS A 191 21.32 -1.61 -10.76
N PRO A 192 21.93 -1.05 -9.70
CA PRO A 192 22.45 -1.87 -8.60
C PRO A 192 21.42 -2.83 -7.96
N TYR A 193 20.14 -2.52 -8.08
CA TYR A 193 19.04 -3.42 -7.71
C TYR A 193 18.92 -4.66 -8.61
N ASP A 194 19.43 -4.66 -9.84
CA ASP A 194 19.45 -5.86 -10.69
C ASP A 194 20.31 -6.96 -10.06
N PHE A 195 21.44 -6.59 -9.45
CA PHE A 195 22.27 -7.53 -8.70
C PHE A 195 21.57 -8.06 -7.44
N LEU A 196 20.83 -7.19 -6.75
CA LEU A 196 19.99 -7.59 -5.61
C LEU A 196 18.94 -8.61 -6.06
N VAL A 197 18.21 -8.32 -7.13
CA VAL A 197 17.19 -9.21 -7.70
C VAL A 197 17.80 -10.53 -8.14
N GLU A 198 18.95 -10.54 -8.82
CA GLU A 198 19.64 -11.77 -9.22
C GLU A 198 19.99 -12.67 -8.02
N LYS A 199 20.44 -12.08 -6.91
CA LYS A 199 20.72 -12.80 -5.67
C LYS A 199 19.44 -13.36 -5.05
N LEU A 200 18.36 -12.59 -5.01
CA LEU A 200 17.08 -13.05 -4.48
C LEU A 200 16.46 -14.15 -5.33
N VAL A 201 16.50 -14.03 -6.66
CA VAL A 201 16.04 -15.06 -7.62
C VAL A 201 16.73 -16.40 -7.36
N LYS A 202 18.05 -16.40 -7.12
CA LYS A 202 18.80 -17.63 -6.82
C LYS A 202 18.35 -18.35 -5.55
N ASN A 203 17.82 -17.59 -4.58
CA ASN A 203 17.41 -18.11 -3.28
C ASN A 203 15.87 -18.18 -3.12
N LEU A 204 15.11 -17.92 -4.18
CA LEU A 204 13.64 -17.85 -4.13
C LEU A 204 13.01 -19.21 -3.79
N SER A 205 13.57 -20.30 -4.30
CA SER A 205 13.12 -21.66 -3.98
C SER A 205 13.27 -22.00 -2.49
N GLU A 206 14.28 -21.43 -1.82
CA GLU A 206 14.45 -21.58 -0.37
C GLU A 206 13.33 -20.86 0.39
N LEU A 207 12.95 -19.65 -0.04
CA LEU A 207 11.85 -18.89 0.56
C LEU A 207 10.54 -19.70 0.52
N GLU A 208 10.24 -20.31 -0.62
CA GLU A 208 9.05 -21.13 -0.83
C GLU A 208 9.03 -22.38 0.05
N ALA A 209 10.20 -22.95 0.34
CA ALA A 209 10.33 -24.16 1.15
C ALA A 209 10.24 -23.91 2.66
N ILE A 210 10.34 -22.65 3.12
CA ILE A 210 10.26 -22.31 4.54
C ILE A 210 8.88 -22.64 5.10
N LYS A 211 8.85 -23.49 6.12
CA LYS A 211 7.65 -23.76 6.90
C LYS A 211 7.48 -22.68 7.98
N VAL A 212 6.37 -21.97 7.90
CA VAL A 212 5.92 -21.03 8.93
C VAL A 212 4.79 -21.73 9.68
N LYS A 213 5.10 -22.19 10.89
CA LYS A 213 4.17 -22.85 11.82
C LYS A 213 4.05 -21.99 13.06
#